data_AF-A0A9Q0KIT4-F1
#
_entry.id   AF-A0A9Q0KIT4-F1
#
_cell.length_a   1.000
_cell.length_b   1.000
_cell.length_c   1.000
_cell.angle_alpha   90.00
_cell.angle_beta   90.00
_cell.angle_gamma   90.00
#
_symmetry.space_group_name_H-M   'P 1'
#
loop_
_entity.id
_entity.type
_entity.pdbx_description
1 polymer ?
#
loop_
_entity_poly.entity_id
_entity_poly.type
_entity_poly.pdbx_seq_one_letter_code
_entity_poly.pdbx_strand_id
1 'polypeptide(L)'
;MAIARTGAYVDDYLEYSSTLPAELQRLLNTMRELDERSLAMINQTREQTKYCLGLPSHSSKRGNLDEDETFEKIRKDIEANQESSLSLCTEKVLLAQQAYDLIDSHVKRLDEDLNNFAEDLKQEGKIPPDEPATLAPLPIFPRDEKRKSFFGTPKSNRLDFRDRDWDRDKDFELMPPPRSHKKNVPAPVDVDQPIDPNEPTYCVCHQVSFGDMIACDNENCQGGEWFHYSCVGLTPETRFQGKC
;
A
#
# COMPACT_ATOMS: atom_id res chain seq x y z
N MET A 1 -44.17 -8.40 -6.90
CA MET A 1 -43.50 -7.25 -7.54
C MET A 1 -42.13 -6.97 -6.91
N ALA A 2 -42.00 -6.96 -5.58
CA ALA A 2 -40.71 -6.75 -4.89
C ALA A 2 -39.54 -7.65 -5.37
N ILE A 3 -39.74 -8.96 -5.52
CA ILE A 3 -38.69 -9.92 -5.95
C ILE A 3 -38.21 -9.65 -7.39
N ALA A 4 -39.09 -9.11 -8.25
CA ALA A 4 -38.73 -8.76 -9.62
C ALA A 4 -37.91 -7.45 -9.68
N ARG A 5 -38.15 -6.51 -8.75
CA ARG A 5 -37.37 -5.28 -8.63
C ARG A 5 -36.00 -5.51 -8.00
N THR A 6 -35.91 -6.36 -6.98
CA THR A 6 -34.61 -6.75 -6.38
C THR A 6 -33.70 -7.44 -7.39
N GLY A 7 -34.27 -8.26 -8.28
CA GLY A 7 -33.52 -8.93 -9.36
C GLY A 7 -32.94 -7.94 -10.36
N ALA A 8 -33.70 -6.88 -10.71
CA ALA A 8 -33.24 -5.85 -11.64
C ALA A 8 -31.98 -5.12 -11.15
N TYR A 9 -31.91 -4.70 -9.88
CA TYR A 9 -30.70 -4.04 -9.34
C TYR A 9 -29.44 -4.91 -9.45
N VAL A 10 -29.57 -6.21 -9.15
CA VAL A 10 -28.44 -7.14 -9.22
C VAL A 10 -28.05 -7.42 -10.67
N ASP A 11 -29.02 -7.66 -11.55
CA ASP A 11 -28.75 -7.92 -12.97
C ASP A 11 -28.12 -6.69 -13.65
N ASP A 12 -28.61 -5.48 -13.38
CA ASP A 12 -28.08 -4.23 -13.90
C ASP A 12 -26.63 -3.99 -13.44
N TYR A 13 -26.32 -4.28 -12.17
CA TYR A 13 -24.96 -4.15 -11.66
C TYR A 13 -24.02 -5.23 -12.22
N LEU A 14 -24.50 -6.47 -12.40
CA LEU A 14 -23.71 -7.54 -13.01
C LEU A 14 -23.39 -7.23 -14.48
N GLU A 15 -24.34 -6.68 -15.22
CA GLU A 15 -24.10 -6.22 -16.59
C GLU A 15 -23.08 -5.07 -16.61
N TYR A 16 -23.24 -4.08 -15.74
CA TYR A 16 -22.30 -2.94 -15.60
C TYR A 16 -20.89 -3.37 -15.19
N SER A 17 -20.76 -4.30 -14.24
CA SER A 17 -19.47 -4.78 -13.72
C SER A 17 -18.80 -5.85 -14.59
N SER A 18 -19.45 -6.31 -15.66
CA SER A 18 -18.93 -7.38 -16.51
C SER A 18 -17.60 -7.05 -17.20
N THR A 19 -17.31 -5.77 -17.46
CA THR A 19 -16.06 -5.32 -18.10
C THR A 19 -14.93 -5.06 -17.10
N LEU A 20 -15.25 -4.82 -15.83
CA LEU A 20 -14.30 -4.45 -14.79
C LEU A 20 -13.11 -5.42 -14.67
N PRO A 21 -13.30 -6.76 -14.62
CA PRO A 21 -12.17 -7.68 -14.50
C PRO A 21 -11.19 -7.59 -15.67
N ALA A 22 -11.70 -7.43 -16.89
CA ALA A 22 -10.87 -7.35 -18.10
C ALA A 22 -10.10 -6.02 -18.16
N GLU A 23 -10.75 -4.92 -17.81
CA GLU A 23 -10.12 -3.60 -17.75
C GLU A 23 -9.05 -3.52 -16.66
N LEU A 24 -9.35 -4.01 -15.45
CA LEU A 24 -8.40 -4.06 -14.35
C LEU A 24 -7.21 -4.96 -14.68
N GLN A 25 -7.45 -6.14 -15.26
CA GLN A 25 -6.39 -7.04 -15.68
C GLN A 25 -5.47 -6.38 -16.72
N ARG A 26 -6.03 -5.63 -17.68
CA ARG A 26 -5.24 -4.87 -18.65
C ARG A 26 -4.35 -3.84 -17.96
N LEU A 27 -4.90 -3.04 -17.05
CA LEU A 27 -4.15 -2.01 -16.31
C LEU A 27 -3.01 -2.62 -15.49
N LEU A 28 -3.29 -3.67 -14.72
CA LEU A 28 -2.30 -4.36 -13.89
C LEU A 28 -1.20 -5.02 -14.72
N ASN A 29 -1.54 -5.60 -15.88
CA ASN A 29 -0.55 -6.18 -16.78
C ASN A 29 0.36 -5.11 -17.38
N THR A 30 -0.19 -3.99 -17.85
CA THR A 30 0.61 -2.87 -18.36
C THR A 30 1.51 -2.27 -17.26
N MET A 31 0.99 -2.12 -16.03
CA MET A 31 1.84 -1.70 -14.90
C MET A 31 3.00 -2.66 -14.67
N ARG A 32 2.76 -3.98 -14.66
CA ARG A 32 3.83 -4.98 -14.51
C ARG A 32 4.90 -4.86 -15.62
N GLU A 33 4.49 -4.66 -16.87
CA GLU A 33 5.42 -4.48 -17.99
C GLU A 33 6.27 -3.21 -17.83
N LEU A 34 5.66 -2.10 -17.41
CA LEU A 34 6.38 -0.86 -17.13
C LEU A 34 7.31 -1.00 -15.90
N ASP A 35 6.91 -1.76 -14.89
CA ASP A 35 7.70 -2.07 -13.71
C ASP A 35 9.00 -2.80 -14.10
N GLU A 36 8.87 -3.89 -14.86
CA GLU A 36 10.02 -4.65 -15.35
C GLU A 36 10.97 -3.78 -16.18
N ARG A 37 10.41 -2.94 -17.07
CA ARG A 37 11.20 -2.03 -17.91
C ARG A 37 11.92 -0.96 -17.08
N SER A 38 11.21 -0.33 -16.15
CA SER A 38 11.77 0.71 -15.27
C SER A 38 12.89 0.15 -14.39
N LEU A 39 12.70 -1.05 -13.81
CA LEU A 39 13.70 -1.71 -12.98
C LEU A 39 14.95 -2.09 -13.80
N ALA A 40 14.77 -2.60 -15.01
CA ALA A 40 15.89 -2.91 -15.90
C ALA A 40 16.72 -1.66 -16.24
N MET A 41 16.06 -0.53 -16.55
CA MET A 41 16.73 0.74 -16.81
C MET A 41 17.45 1.28 -15.58
N ILE A 42 16.82 1.28 -14.41
CA ILE A 42 17.43 1.72 -13.16
C ILE A 42 18.70 0.90 -12.85
N ASN A 43 18.65 -0.41 -13.02
CA ASN A 43 19.81 -1.28 -12.81
C ASN A 43 20.94 -0.99 -13.83
N GLN A 44 20.61 -0.78 -15.10
CA GLN A 44 21.58 -0.37 -16.11
C GLN A 44 22.27 0.96 -15.76
N THR A 45 21.49 1.98 -15.39
CA THR A 45 22.01 3.29 -14.98
C THR A 45 22.88 3.18 -13.74
N ARG A 46 22.51 2.32 -12.78
CA ARG A 46 23.30 2.07 -11.57
C ARG A 46 24.67 1.48 -11.90
N GLU A 47 24.74 0.50 -12.80
CA GLU A 47 26.01 -0.07 -13.23
C GLU A 47 26.88 0.92 -14.02
N GLN A 48 26.28 1.73 -14.91
CA GLN A 48 27.01 2.80 -15.61
C GLN A 48 27.58 3.84 -14.64
N THR A 49 26.80 4.21 -13.61
CA THR A 49 27.24 5.15 -12.57
C THR A 49 28.37 4.56 -11.74
N LYS A 50 28.28 3.28 -11.37
CA LYS A 50 29.33 2.57 -10.64
C LYS A 50 30.62 2.46 -11.46
N TYR A 51 30.53 2.17 -12.75
CA TYR A 51 31.67 2.17 -13.67
C TYR A 51 32.34 3.55 -13.72
N CYS A 52 31.53 4.60 -13.86
CA CYS A 52 31.97 6.00 -13.89
C CYS A 52 32.71 6.41 -12.60
N LEU A 53 32.21 5.99 -11.43
CA LEU A 53 32.78 6.30 -10.12
C LEU A 53 33.95 5.38 -9.69
N GLY A 54 34.00 4.16 -10.21
CA GLY A 54 34.99 3.13 -9.85
C GLY A 54 36.31 3.23 -10.61
N LEU A 55 36.41 4.13 -11.60
CA LEU A 55 37.66 4.39 -12.31
C LEU A 55 38.65 5.07 -11.36
N PRO A 56 39.87 4.52 -11.18
CA PRO A 56 40.86 5.14 -10.31
C PRO A 56 41.19 6.53 -10.83
N SER A 57 40.94 7.54 -10.00
CA SER A 57 41.40 8.92 -10.21
C SER A 57 42.93 8.91 -10.11
N HIS A 58 43.61 8.45 -11.16
CA HIS A 58 45.06 8.46 -11.22
C HIS A 58 45.50 9.91 -11.31
N SER A 59 45.82 10.44 -10.14
CA SER A 59 46.92 11.35 -9.88
C SER A 59 47.98 11.35 -10.98
N SER A 60 47.83 12.19 -12.00
CA SER A 60 48.91 12.89 -12.70
C SER A 60 48.36 13.80 -13.76
N LYS A 61 48.67 15.09 -13.60
CA LYS A 61 48.60 16.13 -14.62
C LYS A 61 49.11 15.63 -15.98
N ARG A 62 48.20 15.27 -16.89
CA ARG A 62 48.29 15.45 -18.35
C ARG A 62 46.94 15.01 -18.91
N GLY A 63 46.09 16.00 -19.23
CA GLY A 63 44.77 15.75 -19.77
C GLY A 63 44.82 14.93 -21.06
N ASN A 64 44.18 13.77 -21.03
CA ASN A 64 43.68 13.11 -22.23
C ASN A 64 42.31 13.73 -22.52
N LEU A 65 42.22 14.61 -23.52
CA LEU A 65 40.93 15.15 -24.00
C LEU A 65 39.95 14.02 -24.37
N ASP A 66 40.46 12.91 -24.89
CA ASP A 66 39.66 11.77 -25.33
C ASP A 66 38.96 11.05 -24.15
N GLU A 67 39.59 10.99 -22.98
CA GLU A 67 38.98 10.40 -21.78
C GLU A 67 37.86 11.30 -21.23
N ASP A 68 38.06 12.61 -21.27
CA ASP A 68 37.07 13.61 -20.84
C ASP A 68 35.82 13.58 -21.76
N GLU A 69 36.01 13.44 -23.08
CA GLU A 69 34.91 13.30 -24.03
C GLU A 69 34.12 12.00 -23.82
N THR A 70 34.80 10.88 -23.52
CA THR A 70 34.10 9.62 -23.18
C THR A 70 33.34 9.71 -21.85
N PHE A 71 33.88 10.42 -20.86
CA PHE A 71 33.23 10.62 -19.58
C PHE A 71 31.99 11.51 -19.70
N GLU A 72 32.09 12.61 -20.45
CA GLU A 72 30.94 13.46 -20.79
C GLU A 72 29.85 12.68 -21.53
N LYS A 73 30.23 11.79 -22.45
CA LYS A 73 29.26 10.93 -23.15
C LYS A 73 28.54 9.98 -22.20
N ILE A 74 29.28 9.27 -21.32
CA ILE A 74 28.69 8.36 -20.33
C ILE A 74 27.77 9.12 -19.37
N ARG A 75 28.14 10.34 -18.98
CA ARG A 75 27.30 11.19 -18.12
C ARG A 75 25.98 11.56 -18.80
N LYS A 76 26.03 11.99 -20.06
CA LYS A 76 24.81 12.28 -20.85
C LYS A 76 23.92 11.06 -21.02
N ASP A 77 24.51 9.88 -21.24
CA ASP A 77 23.76 8.63 -21.33
C ASP A 77 23.08 8.28 -19.99
N ILE A 78 23.76 8.50 -18.86
CA ILE A 78 23.18 8.33 -17.51
C ILE A 78 22.00 9.28 -17.30
N GLU A 79 22.15 10.57 -17.62
CA GLU A 79 21.10 11.58 -17.48
C GLU A 79 19.87 11.23 -18.34
N ALA A 80 20.07 10.85 -19.61
CA ALA A 80 19.00 10.44 -20.50
C ALA A 80 18.27 9.17 -20.00
N ASN A 81 19.01 8.20 -19.46
CA ASN A 81 18.44 6.98 -18.89
C ASN A 81 17.67 7.26 -17.60
N GLN A 82 18.11 8.22 -16.78
CA GLN A 82 17.40 8.66 -15.58
C GLN A 82 16.07 9.35 -15.93
N GLU A 83 16.07 10.26 -16.90
CA GLU A 83 14.87 10.93 -17.38
C GLU A 83 13.85 9.93 -17.94
N SER A 84 14.33 8.98 -18.75
CA SER A 84 13.49 7.90 -19.30
C SER A 84 12.91 7.00 -18.21
N SER A 85 13.71 6.64 -17.19
CA SER A 85 13.24 5.86 -16.04
C SER A 85 12.19 6.60 -15.23
N LEU A 86 12.38 7.92 -15.02
CA LEU A 86 11.41 8.78 -14.34
C LEU A 86 10.09 8.88 -15.12
N SER A 87 10.16 8.97 -16.45
CA SER A 87 8.98 8.97 -17.32
C SER A 87 8.17 7.67 -17.17
N LEU A 88 8.82 6.51 -17.21
CA LEU A 88 8.17 5.21 -16.99
C LEU A 88 7.54 5.10 -15.59
N CYS A 89 8.26 5.56 -14.55
CA CYS A 89 7.73 5.59 -13.19
C CYS A 89 6.51 6.51 -13.06
N THR A 90 6.47 7.63 -13.78
CA THR A 90 5.33 8.54 -13.79
C THR A 90 4.12 7.88 -14.45
N GLU A 91 4.32 7.21 -15.60
CA GLU A 91 3.25 6.46 -16.28
C GLU A 91 2.67 5.35 -15.41
N LYS A 92 3.50 4.63 -14.65
CA LYS A 92 3.04 3.63 -13.66
C LYS A 92 2.10 4.24 -12.62
N VAL A 93 2.45 5.41 -12.08
CA VAL A 93 1.61 6.12 -11.09
C VAL A 93 0.27 6.48 -11.72
N LEU A 94 0.25 6.92 -12.98
CA LEU A 94 -0.98 7.25 -13.69
C LEU A 94 -1.86 6.01 -13.93
N LEU A 95 -1.27 4.86 -14.30
CA LEU A 95 -2.02 3.61 -14.43
C LEU A 95 -2.57 3.11 -13.10
N ALA A 96 -1.83 3.27 -12.01
CA ALA A 96 -2.29 2.92 -10.67
C ALA A 96 -3.47 3.80 -10.26
N GLN A 97 -3.39 5.11 -10.52
CA GLN A 97 -4.50 6.04 -10.31
C GLN A 97 -5.72 5.64 -11.16
N GLN A 98 -5.51 5.31 -12.44
CA GLN A 98 -6.60 4.86 -13.32
C GLN A 98 -7.27 3.58 -12.81
N ALA A 99 -6.52 2.61 -12.28
CA ALA A 99 -7.07 1.39 -11.70
C ALA A 99 -7.86 1.68 -10.41
N TYR A 100 -7.36 2.61 -9.58
CA TYR A 100 -8.05 3.06 -8.38
C TYR A 100 -9.38 3.74 -8.73
N ASP A 101 -9.37 4.72 -9.65
CA ASP A 101 -10.56 5.46 -10.06
C ASP A 101 -11.62 4.56 -10.71
N LEU A 102 -11.18 3.53 -11.45
CA LEU A 102 -12.07 2.52 -12.00
C LEU A 102 -12.81 1.78 -10.89
N ILE A 103 -12.08 1.23 -9.91
CA ILE A 103 -12.69 0.49 -8.78
C ILE A 103 -13.59 1.42 -7.96
N ASP A 104 -13.12 2.62 -7.64
CA ASP A 104 -13.88 3.62 -6.88
C ASP A 104 -15.20 3.98 -7.56
N SER A 105 -15.22 4.08 -8.90
CA SER A 105 -16.45 4.31 -9.66
C SER A 105 -17.44 3.14 -9.53
N HIS A 106 -16.97 1.89 -9.54
CA HIS A 106 -17.82 0.72 -9.33
C HIS A 106 -18.35 0.60 -7.89
N VAL A 107 -17.57 1.04 -6.89
CA VAL A 107 -18.00 1.11 -5.49
C VAL A 107 -19.08 2.18 -5.32
N LYS A 108 -18.84 3.40 -5.80
CA LYS A 108 -19.82 4.49 -5.73
C LYS A 108 -21.15 4.13 -6.37
N ARG A 109 -21.13 3.49 -7.54
CA ARG A 109 -22.36 3.02 -8.18
C ARG A 109 -23.08 1.98 -7.33
N LEU A 110 -22.35 1.02 -6.77
CA LEU A 110 -22.95 0.01 -5.89
C LEU A 110 -23.58 0.65 -4.65
N ASP A 111 -22.92 1.64 -4.05
CA ASP A 111 -23.45 2.37 -2.89
C ASP A 111 -24.71 3.16 -3.25
N GLU A 112 -24.75 3.81 -4.42
CA GLU A 112 -25.95 4.49 -4.94
C GLU A 112 -27.10 3.51 -5.16
N ASP A 113 -26.83 2.37 -5.81
CA ASP A 113 -27.82 1.32 -6.07
C ASP A 113 -28.35 0.71 -4.75
N LEU A 114 -27.49 0.49 -3.75
CA LEU A 114 -27.89 0.04 -2.42
C LEU A 114 -28.74 1.08 -1.69
N ASN A 115 -28.42 2.36 -1.78
CA ASN A 115 -29.21 3.43 -1.19
C ASN A 115 -30.60 3.53 -1.85
N ASN A 116 -30.66 3.47 -3.18
CA ASN A 116 -31.93 3.44 -3.93
C ASN A 116 -32.78 2.22 -3.54
N PHE A 117 -32.14 1.05 -3.42
CA PHE A 117 -32.78 -0.17 -2.96
C PHE A 117 -33.36 -0.05 -1.55
N ALA A 118 -32.62 0.56 -0.62
CA ALA A 118 -33.10 0.81 0.74
C ALA A 118 -34.30 1.75 0.77
N GLU A 119 -34.29 2.82 -0.03
CA GLU A 119 -35.42 3.75 -0.17
C GLU A 119 -36.67 3.07 -0.77
N ASP A 120 -36.51 2.22 -1.78
CA ASP A 120 -37.60 1.43 -2.36
C ASP A 120 -38.25 0.50 -1.31
N LEU A 121 -37.44 -0.15 -0.46
CA LEU A 121 -37.96 -1.00 0.61
C LEU A 121 -38.71 -0.22 1.70
N LYS A 122 -38.25 1.01 2.03
CA LYS A 122 -38.98 1.91 2.93
C LYS A 122 -40.33 2.31 2.34
N GLN A 123 -40.38 2.61 1.04
CA GLN A 123 -41.62 2.97 0.34
C GLN A 123 -42.61 1.80 0.21
N GLU A 124 -42.13 0.56 0.04
CA GLU A 124 -42.97 -0.63 0.00
C GLU A 124 -43.50 -1.08 1.38
N GLY A 125 -43.18 -0.34 2.47
CA GLY A 125 -43.72 -0.58 3.81
C GLY A 125 -43.20 -1.86 4.48
N LYS A 126 -42.05 -2.39 4.04
CA LYS A 126 -41.45 -3.63 4.54
C LYS A 126 -40.35 -3.44 5.60
N ILE A 127 -40.03 -2.20 5.96
CA ILE A 127 -39.01 -1.89 6.99
C ILE A 127 -39.61 -0.89 8.00
N PRO A 128 -39.54 -1.15 9.33
CA PRO A 128 -39.83 -0.14 10.35
C PRO A 128 -38.89 1.07 10.22
N PRO A 129 -39.28 2.29 10.67
CA PRO A 129 -38.52 3.52 10.43
C PRO A 129 -37.13 3.62 11.09
N ASP A 130 -36.69 2.63 11.87
CA ASP A 130 -35.59 2.77 12.85
C ASP A 130 -34.43 1.76 12.68
N GLU A 131 -34.31 1.06 11.54
CA GLU A 131 -33.17 0.15 11.32
C GLU A 131 -32.25 0.70 10.21
N PRO A 132 -30.98 1.05 10.51
CA PRO A 132 -30.06 1.59 9.52
C PRO A 132 -29.78 0.54 8.43
N ALA A 133 -29.62 0.99 7.19
CA ALA A 133 -29.29 0.17 6.02
C ALA A 133 -27.83 -0.37 6.06
N THR A 134 -27.37 -0.82 7.23
CA THR A 134 -26.12 -1.55 7.36
C THR A 134 -26.42 -3.02 7.15
N LEU A 135 -25.85 -3.59 6.10
CA LEU A 135 -25.78 -5.04 5.94
C LEU A 135 -25.34 -5.66 7.28
N ALA A 136 -26.15 -6.56 7.83
CA ALA A 136 -25.79 -7.31 9.01
C ALA A 136 -24.38 -7.91 8.78
N PRO A 137 -23.43 -7.74 9.73
CA PRO A 137 -22.14 -8.39 9.63
C PRO A 137 -22.37 -9.88 9.37
N LEU A 138 -21.87 -10.38 8.24
CA LEU A 138 -21.99 -11.81 7.93
C LEU A 138 -21.41 -12.59 9.12
N PRO A 139 -22.12 -13.60 9.64
CA PRO A 139 -21.59 -14.43 10.71
C PRO A 139 -20.30 -15.07 10.21
N ILE A 140 -19.18 -14.68 10.81
CA ILE A 140 -17.89 -15.32 10.62
C ILE A 140 -18.06 -16.74 11.15
N PHE A 141 -18.29 -17.70 10.25
CA PHE A 141 -18.24 -19.12 10.60
C PHE A 141 -16.82 -19.43 11.09
N PRO A 142 -16.63 -19.93 12.32
CA PRO A 142 -15.37 -20.52 12.72
C PRO A 142 -15.14 -21.74 11.82
N ARG A 143 -14.11 -21.69 10.98
CA ARG A 143 -13.72 -22.85 10.18
C ARG A 143 -13.02 -23.86 11.07
N ASP A 144 -13.80 -24.77 11.64
CA ASP A 144 -13.29 -26.01 12.22
C ASP A 144 -13.12 -27.11 11.16
N GLU A 145 -11.90 -27.61 11.12
CA GLU A 145 -11.36 -28.90 10.67
C GLU A 145 -11.97 -29.74 9.51
N LYS A 146 -11.02 -30.20 8.67
CA LYS A 146 -10.97 -31.52 8.02
C LYS A 146 -12.07 -31.86 7.00
N ARG A 147 -11.77 -31.60 5.72
CA ARG A 147 -12.15 -32.54 4.63
C ARG A 147 -11.11 -32.54 3.51
N LYS A 148 -10.49 -33.70 3.31
CA LYS A 148 -9.74 -34.08 2.11
C LYS A 148 -10.68 -33.99 0.90
N SER A 149 -10.26 -33.29 -0.14
CA SER A 149 -10.69 -33.57 -1.51
C SER A 149 -9.47 -33.54 -2.42
N PHE A 150 -9.14 -34.74 -2.90
CA PHE A 150 -8.27 -35.04 -4.03
C PHE A 150 -8.68 -34.20 -5.25
N PHE A 151 -7.76 -33.40 -5.79
CA PHE A 151 -7.52 -33.28 -7.24
C PHE A 151 -6.06 -32.87 -7.42
N GLY A 152 -5.32 -33.70 -8.15
CA GLY A 152 -3.86 -33.62 -8.27
C GLY A 152 -3.41 -32.74 -9.44
N THR A 153 -2.27 -32.09 -9.24
CA THR A 153 -1.39 -31.59 -10.30
C THR A 153 0.05 -32.03 -10.03
N PRO A 154 0.88 -32.26 -11.07
CA PRO A 154 2.09 -33.07 -10.97
C PRO A 154 3.31 -32.28 -10.48
N LYS A 155 4.21 -32.99 -9.81
CA LYS A 155 5.50 -32.52 -9.29
C LYS A 155 6.44 -32.04 -10.41
N SER A 156 7.17 -30.96 -10.15
CA SER A 156 8.52 -30.74 -10.68
C SER A 156 9.41 -30.14 -9.58
N ASN A 157 10.71 -30.42 -9.71
CA ASN A 157 11.67 -30.66 -8.65
C ASN A 157 12.05 -29.47 -7.74
N ARG A 158 12.29 -29.84 -6.47
CA ARG A 158 13.15 -29.11 -5.52
C ARG A 158 14.53 -28.88 -6.15
N LEU A 159 14.95 -27.63 -6.19
CA LEU A 159 16.36 -27.26 -6.09
C LEU A 159 16.54 -26.49 -4.79
N ASP A 160 17.38 -27.03 -3.93
CA ASP A 160 17.91 -26.43 -2.72
C ASP A 160 18.63 -25.12 -3.04
N PHE A 161 18.25 -24.04 -2.38
CA PHE A 161 19.08 -22.85 -2.16
C PHE A 161 18.81 -22.31 -0.76
N ARG A 162 19.40 -22.96 0.25
CA ARG A 162 19.78 -22.27 1.49
C ARG A 162 21.07 -21.52 1.17
N ASP A 163 20.96 -20.19 1.00
CA ASP A 163 21.98 -19.18 1.35
C ASP A 163 21.68 -17.87 0.60
N ARG A 164 20.87 -16.98 1.21
CA ARG A 164 21.05 -15.51 1.16
C ARG A 164 19.97 -14.80 1.99
N ASP A 165 20.09 -14.86 3.31
CA ASP A 165 19.23 -14.11 4.21
C ASP A 165 20.10 -13.45 5.28
N TRP A 166 20.82 -12.39 4.89
CA TRP A 166 21.60 -11.55 5.82
C TRP A 166 21.85 -10.10 5.34
N ASP A 167 21.12 -9.58 4.36
CA ASP A 167 21.36 -8.23 3.83
C ASP A 167 20.06 -7.42 3.58
N ARG A 168 19.04 -7.62 4.43
CA ARG A 168 17.77 -6.87 4.35
C ARG A 168 17.39 -6.12 5.64
N ASP A 169 18.29 -6.05 6.62
CA ASP A 169 18.01 -5.37 7.90
C ASP A 169 18.61 -3.95 7.99
N LYS A 170 19.31 -3.46 6.96
CA LYS A 170 20.03 -2.17 7.02
C LYS A 170 19.37 -0.97 6.34
N ASP A 171 18.21 -1.14 5.72
CA ASP A 171 17.50 -0.04 5.04
C ASP A 171 16.34 0.56 5.85
N PHE A 172 16.09 0.10 7.09
CA PHE A 172 15.05 0.66 7.97
C PHE A 172 15.54 1.82 8.86
N GLU A 173 16.85 1.95 9.09
CA GLU A 173 17.41 2.96 10.01
C GLU A 173 17.59 4.37 9.41
N LEU A 174 17.26 4.59 8.13
CA LEU A 174 17.42 5.89 7.46
C LEU A 174 16.10 6.57 7.06
N MET A 175 14.95 6.06 7.48
CA MET A 175 13.68 6.77 7.27
C MET A 175 13.47 7.87 8.33
N PRO A 176 13.13 9.11 7.93
CA PRO A 176 12.75 10.15 8.87
C PRO A 176 11.41 9.78 9.54
N PRO A 177 11.19 10.16 10.82
CA PRO A 177 9.93 9.88 11.51
C PRO A 177 8.74 10.55 10.80
N PRO A 178 7.53 9.94 10.84
CA PRO A 178 6.34 10.51 10.22
C PRO A 178 6.11 11.95 10.68
N ARG A 179 6.18 12.89 9.73
CA ARG A 179 5.82 14.29 10.01
C ARG A 179 4.32 14.39 10.24
N SER A 180 3.95 14.59 11.50
CA SER A 180 2.63 15.01 11.92
C SER A 180 2.16 16.24 11.15
N HIS A 181 0.93 16.18 10.62
CA HIS A 181 0.22 17.31 10.07
C HIS A 181 0.06 18.40 11.14
N LYS A 182 0.88 19.46 11.05
CA LYS A 182 0.61 20.71 11.77
C LYS A 182 -0.63 21.37 11.17
N LYS A 183 -1.81 21.13 11.75
CA LYS A 183 -2.94 22.05 11.69
C LYS A 183 -3.15 22.64 13.08
N ASN A 184 -2.68 23.86 13.26
CA ASN A 184 -3.06 24.72 14.38
C ASN A 184 -4.48 25.25 14.13
N VAL A 185 -5.52 24.64 14.69
CA VAL A 185 -6.80 25.28 15.07
C VAL A 185 -7.46 24.45 16.18
N PRO A 186 -7.96 25.04 17.29
CA PRO A 186 -8.62 24.30 18.36
C PRO A 186 -10.10 24.10 18.00
N ALA A 187 -10.53 22.84 17.88
CA ALA A 187 -11.94 22.45 17.89
C ALA A 187 -12.04 21.09 18.62
N PRO A 188 -13.10 20.84 19.41
CA PRO A 188 -13.21 19.66 20.24
C PRO A 188 -13.28 18.42 19.35
N VAL A 189 -12.47 17.41 19.69
CA VAL A 189 -12.47 16.10 19.06
C VAL A 189 -13.86 15.49 19.16
N ASP A 190 -14.46 15.23 17.99
CA ASP A 190 -15.69 14.47 17.85
C ASP A 190 -15.34 12.99 18.04
N VAL A 191 -15.79 12.42 19.16
CA VAL A 191 -15.55 11.04 19.57
C VAL A 191 -16.66 10.19 18.96
N ASP A 192 -16.66 10.01 17.64
CA ASP A 192 -17.55 9.02 16.99
C ASP A 192 -17.11 8.63 15.56
N GLN A 193 -15.84 8.26 15.38
CA GLN A 193 -15.46 7.46 14.22
C GLN A 193 -15.38 5.98 14.66
N PRO A 194 -16.15 5.06 14.04
CA PRO A 194 -16.09 3.65 14.38
C PRO A 194 -14.67 3.13 14.09
N ILE A 195 -14.04 2.58 15.12
CA ILE A 195 -12.70 1.97 15.05
C ILE A 195 -12.74 0.86 13.99
N ASP A 196 -11.91 0.98 12.95
CA ASP A 196 -11.79 -0.02 11.89
C ASP A 196 -11.36 -1.37 12.51
N PRO A 197 -12.17 -2.45 12.37
CA PRO A 197 -11.86 -3.77 12.93
C PRO A 197 -10.54 -4.38 12.44
N ASN A 198 -9.92 -3.85 11.38
CA ASN A 198 -8.64 -4.32 10.84
C ASN A 198 -7.41 -3.57 11.37
N GLU A 199 -7.57 -2.55 12.21
CA GLU A 199 -6.41 -1.80 12.74
C GLU A 199 -5.74 -2.57 13.90
N PRO A 200 -4.42 -2.85 13.82
CA PRO A 200 -3.71 -3.55 14.89
C PRO A 200 -3.75 -2.74 16.20
N THR A 201 -4.16 -3.39 17.29
CA THR A 201 -4.18 -2.79 18.62
C THR A 201 -2.82 -2.89 19.30
N TYR A 202 -2.41 -1.81 19.94
CA TYR A 202 -1.15 -1.69 20.66
C TYR A 202 -1.39 -1.30 22.12
N CYS A 203 -0.31 -1.29 22.90
CA CYS A 203 -0.29 -0.89 24.31
C CYS A 203 -1.11 -1.82 25.23
N VAL A 204 -0.91 -1.69 26.53
CA VAL A 204 -1.72 -2.38 27.56
C VAL A 204 -3.21 -2.01 27.52
N CYS A 205 -3.55 -0.89 26.90
CA CYS A 205 -4.95 -0.46 26.73
C CYS A 205 -5.66 -1.14 25.55
N HIS A 206 -4.93 -1.91 24.72
CA HIS A 206 -5.46 -2.60 23.54
C HIS A 206 -6.23 -1.67 22.59
N GLN A 207 -5.73 -0.46 22.41
CA GLN A 207 -6.28 0.55 21.50
C GLN A 207 -5.39 0.71 20.28
N VAL A 208 -5.93 1.30 19.23
CA VAL A 208 -5.19 1.64 18.01
C VAL A 208 -4.04 2.62 18.29
N SER A 209 -3.13 2.81 17.34
CA SER A 209 -2.07 3.80 17.48
C SER A 209 -2.64 5.23 17.43
N PHE A 210 -2.52 5.99 18.52
CA PHE A 210 -2.97 7.38 18.57
C PHE A 210 -2.01 8.26 19.37
N GLY A 211 -1.78 9.50 18.94
CA GLY A 211 -0.87 10.43 19.61
C GLY A 211 0.59 9.96 19.62
N ASP A 212 1.36 10.42 20.62
CA ASP A 212 2.76 10.03 20.79
C ASP A 212 2.87 8.65 21.44
N MET A 213 3.68 7.77 20.86
CA MET A 213 3.93 6.40 21.33
C MET A 213 5.42 6.11 21.50
N ILE A 214 5.75 5.19 22.41
CA ILE A 214 7.10 4.72 22.70
C ILE A 214 7.20 3.21 22.47
N ALA A 215 8.31 2.75 21.89
CA ALA A 215 8.59 1.34 21.71
C ALA A 215 9.24 0.72 22.97
N CYS A 216 8.99 -0.56 23.21
CA CYS A 216 9.59 -1.35 24.28
C CYS A 216 10.66 -2.27 23.69
N ASP A 217 11.93 -1.97 23.96
CA ASP A 217 13.08 -2.70 23.39
C ASP A 217 13.35 -4.07 24.06
N ASN A 218 12.50 -4.50 24.99
CA ASN A 218 12.71 -5.74 25.72
C ASN A 218 11.93 -6.89 25.06
N GLU A 219 12.58 -8.01 24.77
CA GLU A 219 11.98 -9.10 23.97
C GLU A 219 10.80 -9.83 24.64
N ASN A 220 10.52 -9.50 25.91
CA ASN A 220 9.48 -10.12 26.72
C ASN A 220 8.42 -9.10 27.21
N CYS A 221 8.13 -8.04 26.43
CA CYS A 221 7.09 -7.06 26.81
C CYS A 221 5.69 -7.66 26.68
N GLN A 222 5.02 -7.85 27.83
CA GLN A 222 3.62 -8.27 27.89
C GLN A 222 2.73 -7.07 27.54
N GLY A 223 2.05 -7.12 26.39
CA GLY A 223 1.12 -6.05 25.97
C GLY A 223 1.51 -5.29 24.70
N GLY A 224 2.47 -5.80 23.91
CA GLY A 224 2.84 -5.27 22.60
C GLY A 224 4.18 -4.51 22.59
N GLU A 225 4.64 -4.15 21.39
CA GLU A 225 5.92 -3.46 21.18
C GLU A 225 5.79 -1.94 21.37
N TRP A 226 4.57 -1.38 21.32
CA TRP A 226 4.33 0.07 21.31
C TRP A 226 3.31 0.50 22.38
N PHE A 227 3.59 1.61 23.07
CA PHE A 227 2.80 2.11 24.19
C PHE A 227 2.49 3.61 24.04
N HIS A 228 1.26 4.04 24.31
CA HIS A 228 0.90 5.47 24.30
C HIS A 228 1.54 6.19 25.47
N TYR A 229 2.01 7.42 25.25
CA TYR A 229 2.63 8.25 26.28
C TYR A 229 1.73 8.40 27.52
N SER A 230 0.44 8.64 27.32
CA SER A 230 -0.55 8.74 28.40
C SER A 230 -0.71 7.46 29.21
N CYS A 231 -0.58 6.28 28.58
CA CYS A 231 -0.70 4.99 29.24
C CYS A 231 0.51 4.63 30.10
N VAL A 232 1.70 5.15 29.75
CA VAL A 232 2.95 4.93 30.50
C VAL A 232 3.42 6.16 31.29
N GLY A 233 2.62 7.23 31.34
CA GLY A 233 2.91 8.45 32.10
C GLY A 233 4.01 9.34 31.51
N LEU A 234 4.30 9.21 30.22
CA LEU A 234 5.23 10.08 29.50
C LEU A 234 4.51 11.32 28.96
N THR A 235 5.26 12.40 28.78
CA THR A 235 4.77 13.63 28.16
C THR A 235 5.63 13.99 26.95
N PRO A 236 5.14 14.80 25.99
CA PRO A 236 5.93 15.19 24.82
C PRO A 236 7.25 15.90 25.17
N GLU A 237 7.32 16.50 26.37
CA GLU A 237 8.51 17.16 26.92
C GLU A 237 9.60 16.18 27.39
N THR A 238 9.27 14.91 27.63
CA THR A 238 10.24 13.86 27.97
C THR A 238 10.97 13.30 26.75
N ARG A 239 10.68 13.79 25.54
CA ARG A 239 11.40 13.41 24.33
C ARG A 239 12.85 13.89 24.45
N PHE A 240 13.79 12.94 24.44
CA PHE A 240 15.21 13.25 24.40
C PHE A 240 15.53 14.12 23.17
N GLN A 241 15.69 15.42 23.38
CA GLN A 241 16.34 16.30 22.42
C GLN A 241 17.82 15.94 22.45
N GLY A 242 18.22 15.03 21.56
CA GLY A 242 19.63 14.77 21.30
C GLY A 242 20.32 16.11 21.01
N LYS A 243 21.23 16.52 21.89
CA LYS A 243 22.21 17.55 21.55
C LYS A 243 23.12 16.94 20.50
N CYS A 244 22.98 17.40 19.26
CA CYS A 244 23.95 17.15 18.20
C CYS A 244 25.33 17.68 18.60
#